data_AF-A0AAW1MFS6-F1
#
_entry.id   AF-A0AAW1MFS6-F1
#
_cell.length_a   1.000
_cell.length_b   1.000
_cell.length_c   1.000
_cell.angle_alpha   90.00
_cell.angle_beta   90.00
_cell.angle_gamma   90.00
#
_symmetry.space_group_name_H-M   'P 1'
#
loop_
_entity.id
_entity.type
_entity.pdbx_description
1 polymer ?
#
loop_
_entity_poly.entity_id
_entity_poly.type
_entity_poly.pdbx_seq_one_letter_code
_entity_poly.pdbx_strand_id
1 'polypeptide(L)'
;MSYHQLPNWKHYWNGSPDLGLPMITSAMSRNRFEQILNSLHGNDNSQLRTDNRDKIFKLRPVVTALNKRFEALYKPTRKVSVYESMILFRGRSSIKQYSPMKPIKRGYKIWCMADQNGYVS
;
A
#
# COMPACT_ATOMS: atom_id res chain seq x y z
N MET A 1 -7.22 2.98 -8.88
CA MET A 1 -6.07 2.35 -9.53
C MET A 1 -5.65 3.28 -10.65
N SER A 2 -4.39 3.76 -10.63
CA SER A 2 -3.74 4.46 -11.75
C SER A 2 -4.48 5.67 -12.33
N TYR A 3 -4.04 6.13 -13.50
CA TYR A 3 -4.57 7.27 -14.25
C TYR A 3 -6.00 7.04 -14.78
N HIS A 4 -6.39 5.78 -15.05
CA HIS A 4 -7.75 5.41 -15.48
C HIS A 4 -8.46 4.63 -14.38
N GLN A 5 -9.49 5.23 -13.78
CA GLN A 5 -10.15 4.70 -12.58
C GLN A 5 -11.57 4.21 -12.87
N LEU A 6 -11.79 2.91 -12.71
CA LEU A 6 -13.12 2.30 -12.71
C LEU A 6 -13.63 2.07 -11.27
N PRO A 7 -14.96 2.08 -11.02
CA PRO A 7 -15.54 1.91 -9.68
C PRO A 7 -15.13 0.63 -8.95
N ASN A 8 -14.86 -0.44 -9.71
CA ASN A 8 -14.40 -1.72 -9.21
C ASN A 8 -13.29 -2.24 -10.13
N TRP A 9 -12.24 -2.81 -9.55
CA TRP A 9 -11.12 -3.36 -10.32
C TRP A 9 -11.55 -4.50 -11.26
N LYS A 10 -12.61 -5.25 -10.93
CA LYS A 10 -13.13 -6.32 -11.79
C LYS A 10 -13.63 -5.78 -13.13
N HIS A 11 -14.03 -4.51 -13.20
CA HIS A 11 -14.51 -3.89 -14.43
C HIS A 11 -13.42 -3.66 -15.48
N TYR A 12 -12.13 -3.70 -15.11
CA TYR A 12 -11.04 -3.64 -16.10
C TYR A 12 -11.04 -4.84 -17.06
N TRP A 13 -11.66 -5.95 -16.67
CA TRP A 13 -11.83 -7.15 -17.50
C TRP A 13 -13.26 -7.32 -18.04
N ASN A 14 -14.10 -6.29 -17.94
CA ASN A 14 -15.43 -6.35 -18.52
C ASN A 14 -15.36 -6.17 -20.05
N GLY A 15 -16.29 -6.79 -20.79
CA GLY A 15 -16.45 -6.63 -22.23
C GLY A 15 -17.43 -5.53 -22.64
N SER A 16 -18.09 -4.86 -21.69
CA SER A 16 -19.00 -3.74 -21.96
C SER A 16 -18.26 -2.57 -22.62
N PRO A 17 -18.86 -1.84 -23.58
CA PRO A 17 -18.19 -0.75 -24.32
C PRO A 17 -17.68 0.42 -23.47
N ASP A 18 -18.33 0.66 -22.32
CA ASP A 18 -18.03 1.72 -21.35
C ASP A 18 -17.07 1.26 -20.23
N LEU A 19 -16.67 -0.01 -20.25
CA LEU A 19 -15.78 -0.65 -19.29
C LEU A 19 -14.69 -1.43 -20.05
N GLY A 20 -13.90 -2.20 -19.31
CA GLY A 20 -12.80 -2.96 -19.90
C GLY A 20 -11.62 -2.08 -20.28
N LEU A 21 -10.41 -2.59 -20.11
CA LEU A 21 -9.21 -1.96 -20.64
C LEU A 21 -8.40 -2.99 -21.40
N PRO A 22 -8.30 -2.89 -22.73
CA PRO A 22 -7.53 -3.83 -23.56
C PRO A 22 -6.09 -4.03 -23.07
N MET A 23 -5.45 -2.97 -22.58
CA MET A 23 -4.09 -3.05 -22.02
C MET A 23 -4.00 -3.95 -20.77
N ILE A 24 -5.06 -4.00 -19.96
CA ILE A 24 -5.09 -4.85 -18.75
C ILE A 24 -5.49 -6.28 -19.12
N THR A 25 -6.51 -6.44 -19.97
CA THR A 25 -7.01 -7.76 -20.37
C THR A 25 -6.00 -8.56 -21.18
N SER A 26 -5.19 -7.89 -22.01
CA SER A 26 -4.10 -8.52 -22.78
C SER A 26 -2.91 -8.93 -21.92
N ALA A 27 -2.65 -8.22 -20.81
CA ALA A 27 -1.50 -8.51 -19.94
C ALA A 27 -1.72 -9.75 -19.05
N MET A 28 -2.93 -9.93 -18.52
CA MET A 28 -3.24 -11.03 -17.60
C MET A 28 -4.74 -11.29 -17.53
N SER A 29 -5.18 -12.53 -17.35
CA SER A 29 -6.59 -12.83 -17.09
C SER A 29 -7.04 -12.36 -15.70
N ARG A 30 -8.32 -12.01 -15.57
CA ARG A 30 -8.93 -11.60 -14.29
C ARG A 30 -8.69 -12.62 -13.19
N ASN A 31 -8.89 -13.90 -13.50
CA ASN A 31 -8.77 -14.99 -12.53
C ASN A 31 -7.33 -15.14 -12.05
N ARG A 32 -6.34 -14.99 -12.94
CA ARG A 32 -4.92 -15.02 -12.55
C ARG A 32 -4.56 -13.84 -11.65
N PHE A 33 -5.05 -12.64 -11.97
CA PHE A 33 -4.86 -11.46 -11.12
C PHE A 33 -5.47 -11.67 -9.71
N GLU A 34 -6.69 -12.19 -9.63
CA GLU A 34 -7.37 -12.47 -8.36
C GLU A 34 -6.62 -13.50 -7.52
N GLN A 35 -6.09 -14.57 -8.14
CA GLN A 35 -5.23 -15.55 -7.47
C GLN A 35 -3.98 -14.90 -6.88
N ILE A 36 -3.25 -14.11 -7.67
CA ILE A 36 -2.04 -13.42 -7.19
C ILE A 36 -2.38 -12.46 -6.04
N LEU A 37 -3.46 -11.69 -6.19
CA LEU A 37 -3.89 -10.72 -5.17
C LEU A 37 -4.23 -11.41 -3.84
N ASN A 38 -4.89 -12.57 -3.88
CA ASN A 38 -5.28 -13.32 -2.69
C ASN A 38 -4.11 -14.06 -2.04
N SER A 39 -3.05 -14.35 -2.78
CA SER A 39 -1.90 -15.12 -2.31
C SER A 39 -0.65 -14.27 -2.04
N LEU A 40 -0.74 -12.95 -2.17
CA LEU A 40 0.40 -12.06 -1.93
C LEU A 40 0.81 -12.09 -0.44
N HIS A 41 2.06 -12.49 -0.19
CA HIS A 41 2.60 -12.66 1.15
C HIS A 41 4.09 -12.28 1.17
N GLY A 42 4.51 -11.55 2.21
CA GLY A 42 5.82 -10.88 2.25
C GLY A 42 6.75 -11.33 3.37
N ASN A 43 6.38 -12.31 4.20
CA ASN A 43 7.24 -12.81 5.27
C ASN A 43 6.81 -14.21 5.73
N ASP A 44 7.74 -15.13 5.89
CA ASP A 44 7.46 -16.52 6.30
C ASP A 44 6.75 -16.60 7.66
N ASN A 45 5.57 -17.22 7.68
CA ASN A 45 4.79 -17.40 8.91
C ASN A 45 5.41 -18.46 9.84
N SER A 46 6.27 -19.35 9.35
CA SER A 46 6.99 -20.33 10.19
C SER A 46 7.92 -19.65 11.20
N GLN A 47 8.38 -18.44 10.87
CA GLN A 47 9.25 -17.61 11.70
C GLN A 47 8.49 -16.75 12.73
N LEU A 48 7.15 -16.85 12.75
CA LEU A 48 6.34 -16.08 13.68
C LEU A 48 6.40 -16.70 15.08
N ARG A 49 7.09 -15.99 15.99
CA ARG A 49 7.15 -16.36 17.41
C ARG A 49 5.80 -16.19 18.09
N THR A 50 5.52 -17.04 19.08
CA THR A 50 4.29 -16.99 19.90
C THR A 50 4.19 -15.71 20.72
N ASP A 51 5.32 -15.14 21.14
CA ASP A 51 5.41 -13.88 21.89
C ASP A 51 5.59 -12.64 21.00
N ASN A 52 5.38 -12.77 19.69
CA ASN A 52 5.60 -11.67 18.75
C ASN A 52 4.69 -10.48 19.05
N ARG A 53 5.32 -9.32 19.33
CA ARG A 53 4.64 -8.04 19.54
C ARG A 53 4.57 -7.18 18.28
N ASP A 54 5.28 -7.57 17.21
CA ASP A 54 5.27 -6.85 15.94
C ASP A 54 3.98 -7.11 15.16
N LYS A 55 3.03 -6.18 15.26
CA LYS A 55 1.73 -6.24 14.58
C LYS A 55 1.84 -6.19 13.05
N ILE A 56 2.98 -5.80 12.49
CA ILE A 56 3.23 -5.77 11.04
C ILE A 56 4.28 -6.79 10.58
N PHE A 57 4.56 -7.82 11.39
CA PHE A 57 5.53 -8.88 11.06
C PHE A 57 5.42 -9.39 9.62
N LYS A 58 4.18 -9.63 9.13
CA LYS A 58 3.94 -10.15 7.77
C LYS A 58 4.41 -9.23 6.64
N LEU A 59 4.62 -7.94 6.92
CA LEU A 59 5.09 -6.93 5.96
C LEU A 59 6.53 -6.48 6.26
N ARG A 60 7.13 -6.94 7.36
CA ARG A 60 8.40 -6.44 7.86
C ARG A 60 9.53 -6.51 6.83
N PRO A 61 9.75 -7.61 6.09
CA PRO A 61 10.82 -7.67 5.09
C PRO A 61 10.63 -6.64 3.97
N VAL A 62 9.39 -6.47 3.51
CA VAL A 62 9.05 -5.51 2.45
C VAL A 62 9.30 -4.07 2.91
N VAL A 63 8.80 -3.69 4.08
CA VAL A 63 8.98 -2.34 4.64
C VAL A 63 10.46 -2.04 4.87
N THR A 64 11.21 -2.98 5.46
CA THR A 64 12.64 -2.81 5.71
C THR A 64 13.43 -2.64 4.40
N ALA A 65 13.12 -3.45 3.38
CA ALA A 65 13.78 -3.37 2.08
C ALA A 65 13.50 -2.03 1.37
N LEU A 66 12.24 -1.57 1.41
CA LEU A 66 11.85 -0.28 0.81
C LEU A 66 12.52 0.89 1.53
N ASN A 67 12.46 0.94 2.86
CA ASN A 67 13.09 2.02 3.63
C ASN A 67 14.59 2.11 3.37
N LYS A 68 15.29 0.96 3.39
CA LYS A 68 16.73 0.90 3.06
C LYS A 68 17.00 1.41 1.64
N ARG A 69 16.15 1.07 0.67
CA ARG A 69 16.32 1.50 -0.71
C ARG A 69 16.04 2.99 -0.89
N PHE A 70 15.01 3.51 -0.26
CA PHE A 70 14.65 4.94 -0.33
C PHE A 70 15.76 5.82 0.25
N GLU A 71 16.29 5.46 1.42
CA GLU A 71 17.42 6.15 2.04
C GLU A 71 18.68 6.12 1.15
N ALA A 72 18.95 4.98 0.50
CA ALA A 72 20.11 4.85 -0.38
C ALA A 72 19.99 5.64 -1.69
N LEU A 73 18.77 5.90 -2.18
CA LEU A 73 18.52 6.52 -3.48
C LEU A 73 18.36 8.04 -3.41
N TYR A 74 18.06 8.61 -2.25
CA TYR A 74 17.80 10.03 -2.11
C TYR A 74 18.44 10.61 -0.86
N LYS A 75 19.22 11.68 -1.03
CA LYS A 75 19.73 12.50 0.07
C LYS A 75 18.82 13.71 0.26
N PRO A 76 18.11 13.83 1.39
CA PRO A 76 17.24 14.97 1.65
C PRO A 76 18.00 16.29 1.67
N THR A 77 17.31 17.37 1.35
CA THR A 77 17.84 18.72 1.51
C THR A 77 17.76 19.16 2.97
N ARG A 78 18.19 20.39 3.27
CA ARG A 78 18.07 20.97 4.62
C ARG A 78 16.61 21.21 5.04
N LYS A 79 15.66 21.29 4.10
CA LYS A 79 14.25 21.59 4.40
C LYS A 79 13.42 20.32 4.31
N VAL A 80 13.26 19.66 5.45
CA VAL A 80 12.43 18.47 5.61
C VAL A 80 11.33 18.70 6.62
N SER A 81 10.23 17.98 6.48
CA SER A 81 9.13 17.94 7.43
C SER A 81 8.83 16.50 7.82
N VAL A 82 8.55 16.25 9.09
CA VAL A 82 8.12 14.95 9.59
C VAL A 82 6.68 15.07 10.05
N TYR A 83 5.81 14.24 9.50
CA TYR A 83 4.40 14.31 9.80
C TYR A 83 3.68 12.98 9.65
N GLU A 84 2.44 12.96 10.13
CA GLU A 84 1.57 11.79 10.11
C GLU A 84 0.75 11.75 8.82
N SER A 85 0.81 10.62 8.11
CA SER A 85 -0.03 10.32 6.96
C SER A 85 -1.04 9.22 7.30
N MET A 86 -2.21 9.29 6.66
CA MET A 86 -3.30 8.35 6.87
C MET A 86 -3.57 7.56 5.59
N ILE A 87 -3.43 6.24 5.66
CA ILE A 87 -3.79 5.32 4.57
C ILE A 87 -5.20 4.81 4.82
N LEU A 88 -6.11 5.04 3.87
CA LEU A 88 -7.49 4.58 3.96
C LEU A 88 -7.55 3.06 4.07
N PHE A 89 -8.17 2.56 5.15
CA PHE A 89 -8.46 1.14 5.29
C PHE A 89 -9.77 0.93 6.05
N ARG A 90 -10.71 0.22 5.43
CA ARG A 90 -12.05 -0.02 5.99
C ARG A 90 -12.20 -1.38 6.70
N GLY A 91 -11.28 -2.32 6.47
CA GLY A 91 -11.34 -3.67 7.06
C GLY A 91 -11.04 -3.74 8.55
N ARG A 92 -11.06 -4.96 9.10
CA ARG A 92 -10.73 -5.23 10.52
C ARG A 92 -9.20 -5.30 10.68
N SER A 93 -8.65 -4.48 11.58
CA SER A 93 -7.22 -4.52 11.93
C SER A 93 -6.99 -3.84 13.27
N SER A 94 -6.10 -4.39 14.09
CA SER A 94 -5.78 -3.89 15.43
C SER A 94 -4.88 -2.65 15.44
N ILE A 95 -4.26 -2.30 14.30
CA ILE A 95 -3.41 -1.10 14.14
C ILE A 95 -4.14 0.07 13.48
N LYS A 96 -5.41 -0.12 13.11
CA LYS A 96 -6.23 0.94 12.52
C LYS A 96 -6.52 2.01 13.58
N GLN A 97 -6.35 3.27 13.22
CA GLN A 97 -6.59 4.41 14.09
C GLN A 97 -7.73 5.28 13.57
N TYR A 98 -8.38 6.00 14.48
CA TYR A 98 -9.37 7.02 14.17
C TYR A 98 -8.78 8.41 14.44
N SER A 99 -8.77 9.28 13.43
CA SER A 99 -8.33 10.67 13.53
C SER A 99 -9.41 11.58 12.97
N PRO A 100 -10.25 12.21 13.81
CA PRO A 100 -11.44 12.94 13.37
C PRO A 100 -11.12 14.19 12.52
N MET A 101 -9.94 14.79 12.74
CA MET A 101 -9.49 16.00 12.07
C MET A 101 -8.83 15.75 10.70
N LYS A 102 -8.66 14.49 10.29
CA LYS A 102 -8.08 14.13 8.99
C LYS A 102 -9.18 13.82 7.96
N PRO A 103 -8.95 14.12 6.67
CA PRO A 103 -9.88 13.72 5.60
C PRO A 103 -10.16 12.21 5.61
N ILE A 104 -9.09 11.41 5.79
CA ILE A 104 -9.20 9.97 6.04
C ILE A 104 -9.32 9.78 7.55
N LYS A 105 -10.57 9.68 8.03
CA LYS A 105 -10.84 9.56 9.46
C LYS A 105 -10.44 8.21 10.05
N ARG A 106 -10.53 7.11 9.29
CA ARG A 106 -10.21 5.74 9.77
C ARG A 106 -9.26 5.06 8.81
N GLY A 107 -8.12 4.60 9.32
CA GLY A 107 -7.08 4.02 8.47
C GLY A 107 -5.82 3.63 9.23
N TYR A 108 -4.77 3.29 8.49
CA TYR A 108 -3.44 3.12 9.07
C TYR A 108 -2.75 4.47 9.16
N LYS A 109 -2.29 4.81 10.35
CA LYS A 109 -1.46 5.99 10.59
C LYS A 109 0.00 5.60 10.42
N ILE A 110 0.72 6.33 9.59
CA ILE A 110 2.16 6.16 9.38
C ILE A 110 2.85 7.50 9.59
N TRP A 111 4.12 7.45 9.99
CA TRP A 111 5.00 8.60 10.01
C TRP A 111 5.79 8.63 8.71
N CYS A 112 5.89 9.80 8.10
CA CYS A 112 6.66 10.01 6.88
C CYS A 112 7.51 11.27 7.03
N MET A 113 8.68 11.27 6.42
CA MET A 113 9.48 12.46 6.18
C MET A 113 9.28 12.92 4.74
N ALA A 114 8.96 14.19 4.55
CA ALA A 114 8.82 14.81 3.24
C ALA A 114 9.86 15.92 3.06
N ASP A 115 10.63 15.85 1.96
CA ASP A 115 11.55 16.90 1.53
C ASP A 115 10.82 17.99 0.72
N GLN A 116 11.35 19.22 0.72
CA GLN A 116 10.81 20.34 -0.06
C GLN A 116 10.67 20.04 -1.57
N ASN A 117 11.46 19.12 -2.12
CA ASN A 117 11.37 18.71 -3.52
C ASN A 117 10.31 17.64 -3.78
N GLY A 118 9.51 17.26 -2.78
CA GLY A 118 8.40 16.33 -2.90
C GLY A 118 8.77 14.85 -2.70
N TYR A 119 10.02 14.54 -2.32
CA TYR A 119 10.39 13.16 -1.97
C TYR A 119 9.81 12.78 -0.60
N VAL A 120 9.22 11.58 -0.51
CA VAL A 120 8.66 11.04 0.73
C VAL A 120 9.34 9.72 1.07
N SER A 121 9.83 9.61 2.31
CA SER A 121 10.40 8.39 2.90
C SER A 121 9.75 8.04 4.23
#